data_AF-A0A7S4JQA2-F1
#
_entry.id   AF-A0A7S4JQA2-F1
#
_cell.length_a   1.000
_cell.length_b   1.000
_cell.length_c   1.000
_cell.angle_alpha   90.00
_cell.angle_beta   90.00
_cell.angle_gamma   90.00
#
_symmetry.space_group_name_H-M   'P 1'
#
loop_
_entity.id
_entity.type
_entity.pdbx_description
1 polymer ?
#
loop_
_entity_poly.entity_id
_entity_poly.type
_entity_poly.pdbx_seq_one_letter_code
_entity_poly.pdbx_strand_id
1 'polypeptide(L)'
;GQEDYDRLRPLSYPDSDIVLLCFSTTSKNSYDSVQEKWNPEIKHYLPNTPVILVGTKVDLRDAKLEDKNAEKTEYVTKEEGVQLQKEISALRYMEVSAKTACEEGGGGLQDIFLECVKTVLTDLEEDDEGGDSGNSESGASRQSANKSNARRGGCVLL
;
A
#
# COMPACT_ATOMS: atom_id res chain seq x y z
N GLY A 1 -5.45 8.64 9.79
CA GLY A 1 -6.85 9.06 10.05
C GLY A 1 -7.06 9.58 11.46
N GLN A 2 -8.22 10.22 11.73
CA GLN A 2 -8.62 10.67 13.08
C GLN A 2 -9.23 9.51 13.88
N GLU A 3 -8.95 9.42 15.17
CA GLU A 3 -9.41 8.32 16.05
C GLU A 3 -10.93 8.28 16.19
N ASP A 4 -11.58 9.44 16.08
CA ASP A 4 -13.04 9.56 16.09
C ASP A 4 -13.72 8.74 14.97
N TYR A 5 -12.98 8.43 13.90
CA TYR A 5 -13.45 7.60 12.78
C TYR A 5 -13.07 6.12 12.90
N ASP A 6 -12.41 5.68 13.98
CA ASP A 6 -11.97 4.29 14.15
C ASP A 6 -13.11 3.28 14.00
N ARG A 7 -14.34 3.66 14.37
CA ARG A 7 -15.53 2.79 14.25
C ARG A 7 -16.21 2.85 12.88
N LEU A 8 -16.00 3.92 12.12
CA LEU A 8 -16.64 4.14 10.82
C LEU A 8 -15.75 3.70 9.66
N ARG A 9 -14.44 3.82 9.82
CA ARG A 9 -13.46 3.45 8.80
C ARG A 9 -13.57 1.99 8.33
N PRO A 10 -13.84 1.00 9.21
CA PRO A 10 -14.03 -0.38 8.76
C PRO A 10 -15.20 -0.58 7.80
N LEU A 11 -16.17 0.33 7.76
CA LEU A 11 -17.30 0.26 6.83
C LEU A 11 -16.88 0.53 5.38
N SER A 12 -15.72 1.15 5.16
CA SER A 12 -15.19 1.46 3.83
C SER A 12 -14.24 0.38 3.28
N TYR A 13 -13.86 -0.61 4.10
CA TYR A 13 -12.95 -1.68 3.72
C TYR A 13 -13.54 -2.77 2.81
N PRO A 14 -14.84 -3.14 2.88
CA PRO A 14 -15.38 -4.17 2.01
C PRO A 14 -15.11 -3.88 0.53
N ASP A 15 -14.77 -4.93 -0.21
CA ASP A 15 -14.46 -4.89 -1.65
C ASP A 15 -13.24 -4.04 -2.04
N SER A 16 -12.31 -3.80 -1.11
CA SER A 16 -11.02 -3.15 -1.43
C SER A 16 -10.05 -4.14 -2.06
N ASP A 17 -9.59 -3.84 -3.28
CA ASP A 17 -8.59 -4.64 -3.98
C ASP A 17 -7.16 -4.25 -3.59
N ILE A 18 -6.96 -3.03 -3.08
CA ILE A 18 -5.66 -2.56 -2.62
C ILE A 18 -5.79 -1.52 -1.50
N VAL A 19 -4.81 -1.53 -0.60
CA VAL A 19 -4.68 -0.55 0.49
C VAL A 19 -3.41 0.28 0.30
N LEU A 20 -3.56 1.58 0.36
CA LEU A 20 -2.45 2.53 0.45
C LEU A 20 -2.31 2.99 1.90
N LEU A 21 -1.27 2.52 2.59
CA LEU A 21 -0.93 2.97 3.95
C LEU A 21 0.02 4.16 3.86
N CYS A 22 -0.40 5.32 4.36
CA CYS A 22 0.39 6.54 4.25
C CYS A 22 0.97 6.98 5.60
N PHE A 23 2.19 7.49 5.58
CA PHE A 23 2.77 8.24 6.71
C PHE A 23 3.41 9.54 6.21
N SER A 24 3.73 10.45 7.12
CA SER A 24 4.39 11.72 6.82
C SER A 24 5.90 11.57 7.08
N THR A 25 6.73 11.81 6.08
CA THR A 25 8.20 11.76 6.22
C THR A 25 8.75 12.78 7.21
N THR A 26 7.94 13.79 7.58
CA THR A 26 8.27 14.81 8.59
C THR A 26 7.71 14.51 9.99
N SER A 27 7.13 13.33 10.22
CA SER A 27 6.51 13.00 11.51
C SER A 27 6.73 11.54 11.87
N LYS A 28 7.69 11.30 12.77
CA LYS A 28 7.99 9.94 13.25
C LYS A 28 6.80 9.26 13.93
N ASN A 29 5.98 10.02 14.67
CA ASN A 29 4.75 9.49 15.27
C ASN A 29 3.80 8.86 14.23
N SER A 30 3.71 9.46 13.03
CA SER A 30 2.88 8.90 11.96
C SER A 30 3.46 7.62 11.37
N TYR A 31 4.80 7.47 11.37
CA TYR A 31 5.51 6.26 10.98
C TYR A 31 5.28 5.14 12.00
N ASP A 32 5.42 5.42 13.30
CA ASP A 32 5.22 4.42 14.36
C ASP A 32 3.75 3.93 14.38
N SER A 33 2.81 4.85 14.16
CA SER A 33 1.38 4.52 14.06
C SER A 33 1.06 3.50 12.97
N VAL A 34 1.86 3.42 11.89
CA VAL A 34 1.66 2.41 10.82
C VAL A 34 1.80 1.01 11.40
N GLN A 35 2.84 0.78 12.19
CA GLN A 35 3.11 -0.53 12.77
C GLN A 35 2.19 -0.84 13.96
N GLU A 36 1.92 0.16 14.80
CA GLU A 36 1.17 -0.03 16.05
C GLU A 36 -0.35 -0.10 15.84
N LYS A 37 -0.88 0.62 14.85
CA LYS A 37 -2.33 0.77 14.66
C LYS A 37 -2.79 0.38 13.26
N TRP A 38 -2.25 1.01 12.22
CA TRP A 38 -2.83 0.92 10.88
C TRP A 38 -2.67 -0.45 10.24
N ASN A 39 -1.47 -1.04 10.29
CA ASN A 39 -1.21 -2.35 9.72
C ASN A 39 -1.99 -3.48 10.46
N PRO A 40 -2.01 -3.54 11.81
CA PRO A 40 -2.86 -4.51 12.52
C PRO A 40 -4.35 -4.36 12.19
N GLU A 41 -4.86 -3.13 12.07
CA GLU A 41 -6.26 -2.88 11.68
C GLU A 41 -6.56 -3.42 10.28
N ILE A 42 -5.69 -3.13 9.30
CA ILE A 42 -5.84 -3.63 7.94
C ILE A 42 -5.74 -5.15 7.88
N LYS A 43 -4.77 -5.77 8.56
CA LYS A 43 -4.66 -7.23 8.58
C LYS A 43 -5.86 -7.90 9.27
N HIS A 44 -6.54 -7.21 10.18
CA HIS A 44 -7.76 -7.72 10.80
C HIS A 44 -8.96 -7.74 9.85
N TYR A 45 -9.20 -6.64 9.12
CA TYR A 45 -10.37 -6.51 8.24
C TYR A 45 -10.13 -7.01 6.80
N LEU A 46 -8.90 -6.92 6.32
CA LEU A 46 -8.46 -7.18 4.94
C LEU A 46 -7.17 -8.04 4.93
N PRO A 47 -7.23 -9.31 5.40
CA PRO A 47 -6.03 -10.14 5.57
C PRO A 47 -5.29 -10.46 4.26
N ASN A 48 -6.02 -10.56 3.15
CA ASN A 48 -5.51 -10.96 1.84
C ASN A 48 -5.32 -9.78 0.87
N THR A 49 -5.61 -8.55 1.29
CA THR A 49 -5.54 -7.40 0.39
C THR A 49 -4.10 -6.88 0.33
N PRO A 50 -3.55 -6.66 -0.88
CA PRO A 50 -2.22 -6.08 -1.04
C PRO A 50 -2.12 -4.68 -0.42
N VAL A 51 -0.97 -4.39 0.18
CA VAL A 51 -0.68 -3.12 0.83
C VAL A 51 0.53 -2.45 0.19
N ILE A 52 0.40 -1.18 -0.19
CA ILE A 52 1.53 -0.33 -0.60
C ILE A 52 1.75 0.73 0.47
N LEU A 53 2.99 0.85 0.94
CA LEU A 53 3.40 1.86 1.91
C LEU A 53 3.82 3.14 1.19
N VAL A 54 3.29 4.28 1.62
CA VAL A 54 3.53 5.59 0.99
C VAL A 54 4.07 6.60 2.00
N GLY A 55 5.29 7.07 1.77
CA GLY A 55 5.89 8.20 2.50
C GLY A 55 5.51 9.52 1.84
N THR A 56 4.75 10.38 2.55
CA THR A 56 4.25 11.67 2.03
C THR A 56 5.11 12.85 2.48
N LYS A 57 4.92 14.01 1.85
CA LYS A 57 5.57 15.31 2.18
C LYS A 57 7.09 15.29 2.05
N VAL A 58 7.58 14.56 1.05
CA VAL A 58 9.01 14.40 0.77
C VAL A 58 9.69 15.76 0.50
N ASP A 59 8.96 16.70 -0.10
CA ASP A 59 9.42 18.06 -0.33
C ASP A 59 9.83 18.78 0.96
N LEU A 60 9.10 18.55 2.05
CA LEU A 60 9.41 19.16 3.35
C LEU A 60 10.64 18.52 3.99
N ARG A 61 10.82 17.20 3.83
CA ARG A 61 12.04 16.52 4.28
C ARG A 61 13.25 17.07 3.53
N ASP A 62 13.16 17.13 2.20
CA ASP A 62 14.29 17.52 1.35
C ASP A 62 14.66 19.00 1.57
N ALA A 63 13.67 19.90 1.67
CA ALA A 63 13.90 21.31 1.99
C ALA A 63 14.55 21.52 3.38
N LYS A 64 14.28 20.62 4.34
CA LYS A 64 14.87 20.68 5.69
C LYS A 64 16.25 20.05 5.77
N LEU A 65 16.56 19.08 4.91
CA LEU A 65 17.92 18.53 4.78
C LEU A 65 18.90 19.56 4.21
N GLU A 66 18.43 20.52 3.43
CA GLU A 66 19.24 21.66 2.96
C GLU A 66 19.53 22.68 4.07
N ASP A 67 18.71 22.71 5.12
CA ASP A 67 18.85 23.62 6.24
C ASP A 67 19.83 23.04 7.28
N LYS A 68 21.06 23.57 7.31
CA LYS A 68 22.18 23.06 8.15
C LYS A 68 21.89 23.08 9.66
N ASN A 69 20.82 23.74 10.08
CA ASN A 69 20.41 23.86 11.48
C ASN A 69 19.21 22.97 11.86
N ALA A 70 18.68 22.17 10.93
CA ALA A 70 17.56 21.28 11.20
C ALA A 70 18.02 20.04 12.01
N GLU A 71 17.31 19.74 13.09
CA GLU A 71 17.52 18.50 13.84
C GLU A 71 17.11 17.30 12.98
N LYS A 72 18.05 16.38 12.73
CA LYS A 72 17.82 15.18 11.90
C LYS A 72 16.86 14.16 12.53
N THR A 73 16.47 14.36 13.78
CA THR A 73 15.72 13.40 14.60
C THR A 73 14.21 13.38 14.32
N GLU A 74 13.68 14.37 13.60
CA GLU A 74 12.23 14.49 13.37
C GLU A 74 11.75 13.89 12.03
N TYR A 75 12.67 13.45 11.17
CA TYR A 75 12.36 12.99 9.82
C TYR A 75 12.58 11.49 9.65
N VAL A 76 11.77 10.90 8.79
CA VAL A 76 11.91 9.51 8.36
C VAL A 76 12.78 9.46 7.12
N THR A 77 13.87 8.68 7.19
CA THR A 77 14.75 8.49 6.03
C THR A 77 14.17 7.47 5.06
N LYS A 78 14.70 7.46 3.83
CA LYS A 78 14.28 6.46 2.82
C LYS A 78 14.53 5.04 3.30
N GLU A 79 15.66 4.83 3.98
CA GLU A 79 16.08 3.54 4.52
C GLU A 79 15.10 3.05 5.60
N GLU A 80 14.64 3.95 6.47
CA GLU A 80 13.62 3.63 7.47
C GLU A 80 12.29 3.27 6.82
N GLY A 81 11.87 3.99 5.76
CA GLY A 81 10.66 3.65 5.01
C GLY A 81 10.72 2.26 4.37
N VAL A 82 11.88 1.89 3.79
CA VAL A 82 12.12 0.54 3.24
C VAL A 82 12.13 -0.51 4.35
N GLN A 83 12.67 -0.19 5.52
CA GLN A 83 12.66 -1.09 6.67
C GLN A 83 11.23 -1.35 7.15
N LEU A 84 10.42 -0.30 7.30
CA LEU A 84 9.01 -0.41 7.68
C LEU A 84 8.21 -1.25 6.68
N GLN A 85 8.44 -1.07 5.37
CA GLN A 85 7.80 -1.86 4.33
C GLN A 85 8.03 -3.37 4.53
N LYS A 86 9.24 -3.78 4.89
CA LYS A 86 9.55 -5.18 5.20
C LYS A 86 8.87 -5.63 6.48
N GLU A 87 8.87 -4.80 7.52
CA GLU A 87 8.27 -5.13 8.82
C GLU A 87 6.76 -5.36 8.73
N ILE A 88 6.05 -4.55 7.94
CA ILE A 88 4.60 -4.70 7.75
C ILE A 88 4.24 -5.65 6.60
N SER A 89 5.24 -6.21 5.90
CA SER A 89 5.05 -7.03 4.70
C SER A 89 4.20 -6.33 3.63
N ALA A 90 4.44 -5.04 3.41
CA ALA A 90 3.85 -4.31 2.28
C ALA A 90 4.58 -4.70 0.98
N LEU A 91 3.88 -4.69 -0.14
CA LEU A 91 4.44 -5.09 -1.44
C LEU A 91 5.52 -4.12 -1.92
N ARG A 92 5.29 -2.82 -1.72
CA ARG A 92 6.14 -1.74 -2.24
C ARG A 92 6.18 -0.59 -1.23
N TYR A 93 7.31 0.12 -1.24
CA TYR A 93 7.45 1.44 -0.61
C TYR A 93 7.61 2.49 -1.70
N MET A 94 6.82 3.56 -1.62
CA MET A 94 6.88 4.69 -2.55
C MET A 94 6.87 6.00 -1.78
N GLU A 95 7.50 7.02 -2.36
CA GLU A 95 7.59 8.35 -1.76
C GLU A 95 6.95 9.39 -2.67
N VAL A 96 6.14 10.28 -2.09
CA VAL A 96 5.45 11.32 -2.85
C VAL A 96 5.46 12.66 -2.13
N SER A 97 5.56 13.71 -2.93
CA SER A 97 5.23 15.07 -2.54
C SER A 97 3.96 15.47 -3.28
N ALA A 98 2.86 15.65 -2.55
CA ALA A 98 1.61 16.14 -3.12
C ALA A 98 1.76 17.56 -3.68
N LYS A 99 2.74 18.33 -3.18
CA LYS A 99 3.01 19.70 -3.61
C LYS A 99 3.68 19.74 -4.97
N THR A 100 4.69 18.91 -5.20
CA THR A 100 5.43 18.86 -6.47
C THR A 100 4.76 17.95 -7.50
N ALA A 101 3.82 17.09 -7.09
CA ALA A 101 3.01 16.26 -8.00
C ALA A 101 2.13 17.08 -8.97
N CYS A 102 1.87 18.35 -8.67
CA CYS A 102 1.11 19.26 -9.54
C CYS A 102 2.00 20.08 -10.48
N GLU A 103 3.32 20.00 -10.35
CA GLU A 103 4.26 20.68 -11.23
C GLU A 103 4.46 19.85 -12.52
N GLU A 104 4.58 20.50 -13.68
CA GLU A 104 4.83 19.83 -14.96
C GLU A 104 6.12 19.00 -14.86
N GLY A 105 5.99 17.66 -14.83
CA GLY A 105 7.10 16.71 -14.62
C GLY A 105 7.09 15.99 -13.27
N GLY A 106 6.17 16.30 -12.35
CA GLY A 106 6.01 15.67 -11.04
C GLY A 106 5.35 14.29 -11.08
N GLY A 107 6.04 13.27 -11.60
CA GLY A 107 5.51 11.91 -11.80
C GLY A 107 5.08 11.13 -10.54
N GLY A 108 5.43 11.58 -9.34
CA GLY A 108 5.35 10.74 -8.14
C GLY A 108 3.95 10.23 -7.75
N LEU A 109 2.89 11.04 -7.91
CA LEU A 109 1.54 10.61 -7.52
C LEU A 109 0.90 9.69 -8.55
N GLN A 110 1.07 9.98 -9.84
CA GLN A 110 0.54 9.17 -10.94
C GLN A 110 1.18 7.78 -10.93
N ASP A 111 2.49 7.70 -10.65
CA ASP A 111 3.22 6.45 -10.56
C ASP A 111 2.69 5.56 -9.44
N ILE A 112 2.32 6.12 -8.28
CA ILE A 112 1.72 5.36 -7.17
C ILE A 112 0.39 4.74 -7.61
N PHE A 113 -0.51 5.53 -8.18
CA PHE A 113 -1.80 5.00 -8.62
C PHE A 113 -1.68 4.00 -9.77
N LEU A 114 -0.77 4.25 -10.72
CA LEU A 114 -0.48 3.31 -11.79
C LEU A 114 0.08 2.00 -11.23
N GLU A 115 0.93 2.09 -10.21
CA GLU A 115 1.44 0.91 -9.53
C GLU A 115 0.34 0.14 -8.81
N CYS A 116 -0.59 0.84 -8.15
CA CYS A 116 -1.74 0.19 -7.53
C CYS A 116 -2.55 -0.61 -8.55
N VAL A 117 -2.84 0.00 -9.70
CA VAL A 117 -3.57 -0.67 -10.78
C VAL A 117 -2.79 -1.87 -11.29
N LYS A 118 -1.47 -1.74 -11.50
CA LYS A 118 -0.63 -2.86 -11.91
C LYS A 118 -0.68 -4.00 -10.91
N THR A 119 -0.48 -3.71 -9.62
CA THR A 119 -0.55 -4.71 -8.55
C THR A 119 -1.87 -5.46 -8.57
N VAL A 120 -3.00 -4.74 -8.63
CA VAL A 120 -4.32 -5.37 -8.67
C VAL A 120 -4.51 -6.22 -9.94
N LEU A 121 -3.93 -5.80 -11.08
CA LEU A 121 -4.00 -6.58 -12.32
C LEU A 121 -3.08 -7.81 -12.31
N THR A 122 -1.90 -7.72 -11.71
CA THR A 122 -0.96 -8.85 -11.60
C THR A 122 -1.39 -9.87 -10.56
N ASP A 123 -2.05 -9.44 -9.49
CA ASP A 123 -2.64 -10.33 -8.49
C ASP A 123 -3.78 -11.19 -9.08
N LEU A 124 -4.28 -10.86 -10.28
CA LEU A 124 -5.21 -11.70 -11.05
C LEU A 124 -4.51 -12.73 -11.95
N GLU A 125 -3.20 -12.62 -12.13
CA GLU A 125 -2.40 -13.49 -13.01
C GLU A 125 -1.61 -14.56 -12.23
N GLU A 126 -1.39 -14.37 -10.91
CA GLU A 126 -0.65 -15.34 -10.07
C GLU A 126 -1.46 -16.60 -9.70
N ASP A 127 -2.73 -16.71 -10.09
CA ASP A 127 -3.55 -17.90 -9.85
C ASP A 127 -3.24 -19.08 -10.83
N ASP A 128 -2.39 -18.92 -11.85
CA ASP A 128 -2.19 -19.94 -12.91
C ASP A 128 -0.84 -20.69 -12.92
N GLU A 129 0.17 -20.33 -12.10
CA GLU A 129 1.48 -21.02 -12.10
C GLU A 129 1.75 -21.91 -10.86
N GLY A 130 0.76 -22.72 -10.49
CA GLY A 130 0.92 -23.88 -9.60
C GLY A 130 1.34 -25.15 -10.34
N GLY A 131 2.52 -25.15 -10.98
CA GLY A 131 3.09 -26.32 -11.65
C GLY A 131 3.73 -27.33 -10.68
N ASP A 132 2.91 -28.12 -9.98
CA ASP A 132 3.35 -29.30 -9.22
C ASP A 132 3.75 -30.46 -10.16
N SER A 133 4.83 -31.14 -9.81
CA SER A 133 5.41 -32.26 -10.53
C SER A 133 5.05 -33.57 -9.83
N GLY A 134 4.11 -34.35 -10.37
CA GLY A 134 3.80 -35.66 -9.81
C GLY A 134 2.54 -36.35 -10.33
N ASN A 135 2.71 -37.20 -11.33
CA ASN A 135 1.74 -38.06 -12.00
C ASN A 135 0.89 -39.00 -11.09
N SER A 136 -0.45 -39.07 -11.29
CA SER A 136 -1.21 -40.32 -11.59
C SER A 136 -2.74 -40.13 -11.52
N GLU A 137 -3.43 -40.97 -12.30
CA GLU A 137 -4.81 -40.89 -12.81
C GLU A 137 -5.95 -40.91 -11.79
N SER A 138 -7.04 -40.18 -12.08
CA SER A 138 -8.39 -40.71 -12.43
C SER A 138 -9.49 -39.66 -12.21
N GLY A 139 -10.43 -39.60 -13.15
CA GLY A 139 -11.22 -38.40 -13.44
C GLY A 139 -12.44 -38.11 -12.57
N ALA A 140 -12.86 -36.84 -12.63
CA ALA A 140 -14.26 -36.42 -12.56
C ALA A 140 -14.41 -35.03 -13.18
N SER A 141 -15.46 -34.91 -13.99
CA SER A 141 -15.94 -33.79 -14.81
C SER A 141 -15.54 -32.35 -14.44
N ARG A 142 -15.03 -31.67 -15.46
CA ARG A 142 -15.08 -30.21 -15.64
C ARG A 142 -16.48 -29.65 -15.37
N GLN A 143 -16.60 -28.71 -14.46
CA GLN A 143 -17.55 -27.60 -14.59
C GLN A 143 -16.78 -26.30 -14.47
N SER A 144 -16.52 -25.71 -15.63
CA SER A 144 -16.07 -24.34 -15.79
C SER A 144 -17.21 -23.41 -15.36
N ALA A 145 -17.10 -22.83 -14.17
CA ALA A 145 -17.93 -21.70 -13.77
C ALA A 145 -17.17 -20.43 -14.16
N ASN A 146 -17.38 -20.00 -15.40
CA ASN A 146 -17.01 -18.69 -15.87
C ASN A 146 -17.83 -17.64 -15.09
N LYS A 147 -17.31 -17.16 -13.96
CA LYS A 147 -17.89 -16.00 -13.25
C LYS A 147 -17.15 -14.75 -13.72
N SER A 148 -17.62 -14.23 -14.86
CA SER A 148 -17.49 -12.81 -15.19
C SER A 148 -18.28 -12.00 -14.15
N ASN A 149 -17.73 -11.85 -12.95
CA ASN A 149 -18.23 -10.88 -12.00
C ASN A 149 -17.40 -9.62 -12.22
N ALA A 150 -18.02 -8.60 -12.81
CA ALA A 150 -17.49 -7.25 -12.76
C ALA A 150 -17.40 -6.85 -11.28
N ARG A 151 -16.27 -7.14 -10.64
CA ARG A 151 -15.97 -6.69 -9.29
C ARG A 151 -15.84 -5.18 -9.37
N ARG A 152 -16.64 -4.47 -8.56
CA ARG A 152 -16.51 -3.02 -8.41
C ARG A 152 -15.19 -2.80 -7.68
N GLY A 153 -14.15 -2.45 -8.41
CA GLY A 153 -12.84 -2.30 -7.80
C GLY A 153 -12.80 -1.11 -6.84
N GLY A 154 -12.13 -1.29 -5.69
CA GLY A 154 -12.06 -0.32 -4.60
C GLY A 154 -10.62 -0.10 -4.13
N CYS A 155 -10.27 1.15 -3.82
CA CYS A 155 -9.00 1.50 -3.20
C CYS A 155 -9.28 2.26 -1.91
N VAL A 156 -8.62 1.86 -0.82
CA VAL A 156 -8.70 2.55 0.47
C VAL A 156 -7.34 3.17 0.79
N LEU A 157 -7.37 4.47 1.09
CA LEU A 157 -6.21 5.27 1.51
C LEU A 157 -6.33 5.57 3.00
N LEU A 158 -5.35 5.14 3.80
CA LEU A 158 -5.32 5.33 5.26
C LEU A 158 -4.15 6.18 5.74
#